data_AF-A0A9E1W0S7-F1
#
_entry.id   AF-A0A9E1W0S7-F1
#
_cell.length_a   1.000
_cell.length_b   1.000
_cell.length_c   1.000
_cell.angle_alpha   90.00
_cell.angle_beta   90.00
_cell.angle_gamma   90.00
#
_symmetry.space_group_name_H-M   'P 1'
#
loop_
_entity.id
_entity.type
_entity.pdbx_description
1 polymer ?
#
loop_
_entity_poly.entity_id
_entity_poly.type
_entity_poly.pdbx_seq_one_letter_code
_entity_poly.pdbx_strand_id
1 'polypeptide(L)'
;MLYQTLKFYLARIAISLILIFGLGFTILFFLHEVALPNVVFDDVVIQWAIVLVCLFFGFIAYGMVGDQRFFNALHSLKNVPPRSEPGDIKNQFENLLSFTYSSYFLPDTGKRYRILGVLLYADYLLSIGDETIRALNIYVKAFLQSPKDSRFRKPLLAILNQGRELTTEEMDLLLIMVQQEEIHDPTLTQYLAGLFLKAGQWSGKVELLFLSALENQSELSRDIIQFALPIYLLHKRTDELALRFYLFALKFTIKEEEQVKYHLARSYFEGNLSGVAPSLHQSCGEIFEAMNPDQREEIKRQSEENQITSKMKRVKLFRREDLQDLKRLKVEMGLVASRLKILGSWGRWLTRKILRVCKWILLQVLEGFIR
;
A
#
# COMPACT_ATOMS: atom_id res chain seq x y z
N MET A 1 -16.44 2.35 0.47
CA MET A 1 -16.46 0.93 0.01
C MET A 1 -17.87 0.35 0.01
N LEU A 2 -18.65 0.52 1.09
CA LEU A 2 -19.99 -0.05 1.24
C LEU A 2 -20.96 0.25 0.07
N TYR A 3 -20.97 1.49 -0.43
CA TYR A 3 -21.80 1.90 -1.57
C TYR A 3 -21.52 1.12 -2.86
N GLN A 4 -20.24 0.90 -3.20
CA GLN A 4 -19.86 0.15 -4.41
C GLN A 4 -20.20 -1.33 -4.27
N THR A 5 -19.97 -1.90 -3.08
CA THR A 5 -20.35 -3.27 -2.76
C THR A 5 -21.87 -3.47 -2.91
N LEU A 6 -22.67 -2.53 -2.41
CA LEU A 6 -24.12 -2.58 -2.50
C LEU A 6 -24.62 -2.44 -3.94
N LYS A 7 -24.06 -1.50 -4.71
CA LYS A 7 -24.36 -1.33 -6.15
C LYS A 7 -24.10 -2.61 -6.94
N PHE A 8 -22.99 -3.28 -6.64
CA PHE A 8 -22.60 -4.54 -7.27
C PHE A 8 -23.57 -5.68 -6.97
N TYR A 9 -23.90 -5.89 -5.69
CA TYR A 9 -24.84 -6.96 -5.31
C TYR A 9 -26.23 -6.69 -5.85
N LEU A 10 -26.71 -5.45 -5.79
CA LEU A 10 -28.01 -5.06 -6.32
C LEU A 10 -28.12 -5.30 -7.82
N ALA A 11 -27.09 -4.95 -8.59
CA ALA A 11 -27.06 -5.20 -10.04
C ALA A 11 -27.09 -6.70 -10.36
N ARG A 12 -26.32 -7.53 -9.65
CA ARG A 12 -26.27 -8.98 -9.89
C ARG A 12 -27.54 -9.69 -9.46
N ILE A 13 -28.17 -9.25 -8.37
CA ILE A 13 -29.49 -9.72 -7.95
C ILE A 13 -30.53 -9.35 -9.01
N ALA A 14 -30.55 -8.10 -9.48
CA ALA A 14 -31.50 -7.66 -10.50
C ALA A 14 -31.36 -8.46 -11.80
N ILE A 15 -30.13 -8.68 -12.28
CA ILE A 15 -29.88 -9.48 -13.49
C ILE A 15 -30.28 -10.93 -13.27
N SER A 16 -29.99 -11.51 -12.10
CA SER A 16 -30.40 -12.88 -11.77
C SER A 16 -31.92 -13.00 -11.75
N LEU A 17 -32.63 -12.04 -11.17
CA LEU A 17 -34.10 -12.02 -11.15
C LEU A 17 -34.67 -11.90 -12.57
N ILE A 18 -34.12 -11.01 -13.41
CA ILE A 18 -34.52 -10.89 -14.81
C ILE A 18 -34.30 -12.22 -15.56
N LEU A 19 -33.17 -12.91 -15.33
CA LEU A 19 -32.91 -14.21 -15.93
C LEU A 19 -33.86 -15.30 -15.43
N ILE A 20 -34.21 -15.30 -14.14
CA ILE A 20 -35.17 -16.26 -13.57
C ILE A 20 -36.56 -16.03 -14.16
N PHE A 21 -37.04 -14.78 -14.16
CA PHE A 21 -38.40 -14.46 -14.61
C PHE A 21 -38.56 -14.45 -16.12
N GLY A 22 -37.52 -14.10 -16.87
CA GLY A 22 -37.55 -14.14 -18.33
C GLY A 22 -37.20 -15.53 -18.85
N LEU A 23 -35.92 -15.87 -18.76
CA LEU A 23 -35.37 -17.09 -19.38
C LEU A 23 -35.90 -18.35 -18.67
N GLY A 24 -35.92 -18.36 -17.33
CA GLY A 24 -36.45 -19.48 -16.56
C GLY A 24 -37.93 -19.76 -16.83
N PHE A 25 -38.76 -18.71 -16.89
CA PHE A 25 -40.16 -18.84 -17.26
C PHE A 25 -40.35 -19.37 -18.68
N THR A 26 -39.60 -18.84 -19.66
CA THR A 26 -39.71 -19.31 -21.05
C THR A 26 -39.30 -20.78 -21.22
N ILE A 27 -38.29 -21.25 -20.50
CA ILE A 27 -37.87 -22.66 -20.54
C ILE A 27 -38.95 -23.56 -19.94
N LEU A 28 -39.50 -23.19 -18.78
CA LEU A 28 -40.55 -23.96 -18.13
C LEU A 28 -41.82 -24.01 -18.99
N PHE A 29 -42.22 -22.87 -19.56
CA PHE A 29 -43.35 -22.81 -20.49
C PHE A 29 -43.14 -23.73 -21.70
N PHE A 30 -41.96 -23.68 -22.33
CA PHE A 30 -41.65 -24.54 -23.47
C PHE A 30 -41.69 -26.03 -23.11
N LEU A 31 -41.12 -26.41 -21.97
CA LEU A 31 -41.13 -27.80 -21.51
C LEU A 31 -42.56 -28.31 -21.28
N HIS A 32 -43.40 -27.49 -20.64
CA HIS A 32 -44.72 -27.90 -20.19
C HIS A 32 -45.80 -27.82 -21.28
N GLU A 33 -45.70 -26.87 -22.21
CA GLU A 33 -46.69 -26.67 -23.28
C GLU A 33 -46.27 -27.27 -24.62
N VAL A 34 -44.98 -27.27 -24.94
CA VAL A 34 -44.50 -27.65 -26.27
C VAL A 34 -43.87 -29.04 -26.28
N ALA A 35 -42.98 -29.33 -25.31
CA ALA A 35 -42.21 -30.57 -25.33
C ALA A 35 -42.95 -31.78 -24.74
N LEU A 36 -43.71 -31.59 -23.66
CA LEU A 36 -44.40 -32.66 -22.92
C LEU A 36 -45.84 -32.26 -22.53
N PRO A 37 -46.73 -32.06 -23.51
CA PRO A 37 -48.12 -31.70 -23.20
C PRO A 37 -48.81 -32.82 -22.41
N ASN A 38 -49.56 -32.43 -21.36
CA ASN A 38 -50.38 -33.30 -20.50
C ASN A 38 -49.66 -34.26 -19.55
N VAL A 39 -48.36 -34.11 -19.28
CA VAL A 39 -47.67 -34.92 -18.27
C VAL A 39 -47.49 -34.14 -16.97
N VAL A 40 -48.01 -34.67 -15.87
CA VAL A 40 -47.88 -34.06 -14.53
C VAL A 40 -46.60 -34.59 -13.88
N PHE A 41 -45.53 -33.79 -13.88
CA PHE A 41 -44.27 -34.09 -13.19
C PHE A 41 -44.07 -33.16 -11.99
N ASP A 42 -43.27 -33.62 -11.02
CA ASP A 42 -42.79 -32.77 -9.92
C ASP A 42 -41.63 -31.89 -10.41
N ASP A 43 -41.96 -30.69 -10.83
CA ASP A 43 -41.03 -29.73 -11.44
C ASP A 43 -40.09 -29.06 -10.43
N VAL A 44 -40.17 -29.38 -9.14
CA VAL A 44 -39.38 -28.75 -8.09
C VAL A 44 -37.88 -28.86 -8.39
N VAL A 45 -37.40 -30.02 -8.84
CA VAL A 45 -35.97 -30.22 -9.16
C VAL A 45 -35.53 -29.36 -10.35
N ILE A 46 -36.36 -29.25 -11.39
CA ILE A 46 -36.08 -28.48 -12.60
C ILE A 46 -36.09 -26.98 -12.29
N GLN A 47 -37.07 -26.51 -11.50
CA GLN A 47 -37.16 -25.12 -11.05
C GLN A 47 -35.93 -24.72 -10.25
N TRP A 48 -35.50 -25.54 -9.28
CA TRP A 48 -34.27 -25.26 -8.51
C TRP A 48 -33.01 -25.27 -9.38
N ALA A 49 -32.92 -26.16 -10.37
CA ALA A 49 -31.82 -26.19 -11.31
C ALA A 49 -31.75 -24.90 -12.16
N ILE A 50 -32.90 -24.44 -12.68
CA ILE A 50 -33.00 -23.19 -13.46
C ILE A 50 -32.61 -21.99 -12.59
N VAL A 51 -33.13 -21.90 -11.35
CA VAL A 51 -32.77 -20.83 -10.41
C VAL A 51 -31.27 -20.81 -10.15
N LEU A 52 -30.66 -21.97 -9.92
CA LEU A 52 -29.21 -22.07 -9.69
C LEU A 52 -28.41 -21.60 -10.92
N VAL A 53 -28.82 -21.99 -12.12
CA VAL A 53 -28.18 -21.56 -13.37
C VAL A 53 -28.33 -20.05 -13.56
N CYS A 54 -29.53 -19.49 -13.40
CA CYS A 54 -29.77 -18.05 -13.55
C CYS A 54 -28.99 -17.22 -12.52
N LEU A 55 -28.92 -17.68 -11.26
CA LEU A 55 -28.07 -17.07 -10.23
C LEU A 55 -26.59 -17.14 -10.61
N PHE A 56 -26.13 -18.29 -11.13
CA PHE A 56 -24.76 -18.45 -11.59
C PHE A 56 -24.43 -17.47 -12.73
N PHE A 57 -25.29 -17.33 -13.74
CA PHE A 57 -25.06 -16.39 -14.83
C PHE A 57 -25.14 -14.93 -14.39
N GLY A 58 -26.14 -14.57 -13.58
CA GLY A 58 -26.32 -13.21 -13.07
C GLY A 58 -25.19 -12.77 -12.13
N PHE A 59 -24.63 -13.70 -11.35
CA PHE A 59 -23.48 -13.39 -10.52
C PHE A 59 -22.15 -13.57 -11.26
N ILE A 60 -21.82 -14.75 -11.76
CA ILE A 60 -20.47 -15.05 -12.25
C ILE A 60 -20.28 -14.55 -13.69
N ALA A 61 -21.17 -14.90 -14.61
CA ALA A 61 -21.00 -14.56 -16.03
C ALA A 61 -21.06 -13.04 -16.26
N TYR A 62 -21.94 -12.32 -15.56
CA TYR A 62 -21.97 -10.86 -15.62
C TYR A 62 -20.61 -10.22 -15.30
N GLY A 63 -19.91 -10.70 -14.27
CA GLY A 63 -18.56 -10.24 -13.95
C GLY A 63 -17.53 -10.57 -15.03
N MET A 64 -17.60 -11.79 -15.58
CA MET A 64 -16.68 -12.24 -16.62
C MET A 64 -16.78 -11.41 -17.91
N VAL A 65 -17.99 -10.97 -18.28
CA VAL A 65 -18.18 -10.05 -19.41
C VAL A 65 -17.46 -8.72 -19.17
N GLY A 66 -17.53 -8.21 -17.94
CA GLY A 66 -16.80 -7.01 -17.52
C GLY A 66 -15.28 -7.19 -17.62
N ASP A 67 -14.76 -8.29 -17.10
CA ASP A 67 -13.33 -8.64 -17.18
C ASP A 67 -12.87 -8.67 -18.65
N GLN A 68 -13.60 -9.39 -19.52
CA GLN A 68 -13.24 -9.50 -20.93
C GLN A 68 -13.25 -8.16 -21.65
N ARG A 69 -14.28 -7.32 -21.42
CA ARG A 69 -14.36 -5.98 -22.01
C ARG A 69 -13.19 -5.10 -21.55
N PHE A 70 -12.84 -5.17 -20.26
CA PHE A 70 -11.71 -4.42 -19.72
C PHE A 70 -10.39 -4.84 -20.37
N PHE A 71 -10.09 -6.14 -20.43
CA PHE A 71 -8.84 -6.61 -21.03
C PHE A 71 -8.76 -6.37 -22.54
N ASN A 72 -9.87 -6.43 -23.26
CA ASN A 72 -9.91 -6.08 -24.68
C ASN A 72 -9.58 -4.60 -24.91
N ALA A 73 -10.21 -3.70 -24.16
CA ALA A 73 -9.93 -2.27 -24.23
C ALA A 73 -8.49 -1.94 -23.82
N LEU A 74 -8.02 -2.58 -22.75
CA LEU A 74 -6.64 -2.46 -22.28
C LEU A 74 -5.62 -2.93 -23.33
N HIS A 75 -5.88 -4.06 -24.00
CA HIS A 75 -5.00 -4.58 -25.05
C HIS A 75 -4.95 -3.63 -26.25
N SER A 76 -6.08 -3.04 -26.63
CA SER A 76 -6.13 -2.00 -27.66
C SER A 76 -5.24 -0.81 -27.30
N LEU A 77 -5.26 -0.39 -26.03
CA LEU A 77 -4.46 0.72 -25.53
C LEU A 77 -2.98 0.41 -25.32
N LYS A 78 -2.59 -0.87 -25.32
CA LYS A 78 -1.17 -1.25 -25.29
C LYS A 78 -0.49 -1.08 -26.64
N ASN A 79 -1.24 -1.23 -27.73
CA ASN A 79 -0.73 -1.21 -29.10
C ASN A 79 -1.16 0.05 -29.84
N VAL A 80 -1.00 1.21 -29.21
CA VAL A 80 -1.39 2.50 -29.81
C VAL A 80 -0.49 2.81 -31.01
N PRO A 81 -1.06 3.06 -32.21
CA PRO A 81 -0.29 3.47 -33.37
C PRO A 81 0.46 4.80 -33.11
N PRO A 82 1.70 4.97 -33.61
CA PRO A 82 2.46 6.20 -33.42
C PRO A 82 1.79 7.47 -34.00
N ARG A 83 0.83 7.31 -34.91
CA ARG A 83 0.11 8.40 -35.59
C ARG A 83 -1.26 8.74 -34.97
N SER A 84 -1.65 8.08 -33.89
CA SER A 84 -2.93 8.33 -33.25
C SER A 84 -2.94 9.69 -32.54
N GLU A 85 -4.09 10.38 -32.59
CA GLU A 85 -4.24 11.66 -31.90
C GLU A 85 -4.17 11.47 -30.38
N PRO A 86 -3.29 12.20 -29.67
CA PRO A 86 -3.13 12.01 -28.22
C PRO A 86 -4.41 12.27 -27.41
N GLY A 87 -5.30 13.16 -27.89
CA GLY A 87 -6.58 13.45 -27.24
C GLY A 87 -7.50 12.23 -27.19
N ASP A 88 -7.61 11.49 -28.29
CA ASP A 88 -8.45 10.29 -28.37
C ASP A 88 -7.94 9.18 -27.46
N ILE A 89 -6.62 8.99 -27.40
CA ILE A 89 -6.01 7.98 -26.54
C ILE A 89 -6.21 8.32 -25.06
N LYS A 90 -6.05 9.59 -24.67
CA LYS A 90 -6.37 10.06 -23.31
C LYS A 90 -7.83 9.78 -22.95
N ASN A 91 -8.77 10.10 -23.84
CA ASN A 91 -10.19 9.83 -23.64
C ASN A 91 -10.47 8.33 -23.47
N GLN A 92 -9.81 7.47 -24.24
CA GLN A 92 -9.94 6.02 -24.12
C GLN A 92 -9.41 5.50 -22.77
N PHE A 93 -8.28 6.01 -22.28
CA PHE A 93 -7.78 5.69 -20.94
C PHE A 93 -8.73 6.18 -19.83
N GLU A 94 -9.27 7.40 -19.95
CA GLU A 94 -10.24 7.94 -18.99
C GLU A 94 -11.53 7.09 -18.96
N ASN A 95 -12.03 6.66 -20.12
CA ASN A 95 -13.16 5.75 -20.25
C ASN A 95 -12.87 4.37 -19.64
N LEU A 96 -11.66 3.85 -19.83
CA LEU A 96 -11.25 2.59 -19.22
C LEU A 96 -11.22 2.70 -17.69
N LEU A 97 -10.69 3.80 -17.15
CA LEU A 97 -10.65 4.04 -15.71
C LEU A 97 -12.06 4.22 -15.14
N SER A 98 -12.94 4.96 -15.81
CA SER A 98 -14.33 5.12 -15.38
C SER A 98 -15.09 3.78 -15.41
N PHE A 99 -14.80 2.93 -16.40
CA PHE A 99 -15.38 1.59 -16.50
C PHE A 99 -15.06 0.71 -15.27
N THR A 100 -13.90 0.87 -14.63
CA THR A 100 -13.55 0.11 -13.41
C THR A 100 -14.47 0.39 -12.21
N TYR A 101 -15.24 1.48 -12.23
CA TYR A 101 -16.23 1.83 -11.20
C TYR A 101 -17.65 1.30 -11.49
N SER A 102 -17.83 0.61 -12.61
CA SER A 102 -19.09 -0.01 -12.99
C SER A 102 -19.46 -1.20 -12.10
N SER A 103 -20.73 -1.62 -12.14
CA SER A 103 -21.25 -2.75 -11.36
C SER A 103 -20.73 -4.12 -11.85
N TYR A 104 -19.99 -4.15 -12.96
CA TYR A 104 -19.36 -5.36 -13.47
C TYR A 104 -18.32 -5.92 -12.48
N PHE A 105 -17.62 -5.04 -11.77
CA PHE A 105 -16.47 -5.39 -10.94
C PHE A 105 -16.80 -5.44 -9.46
N LEU A 106 -16.25 -6.45 -8.77
CA LEU A 106 -16.17 -6.43 -7.32
C LEU A 106 -15.29 -5.25 -6.88
N PRO A 107 -15.50 -4.67 -5.68
CA PRO A 107 -14.70 -3.56 -5.19
C PRO A 107 -13.18 -3.81 -5.27
N ASP A 108 -12.75 -5.02 -4.87
CA ASP A 108 -11.33 -5.40 -4.90
C ASP A 108 -10.81 -5.63 -6.32
N THR A 109 -11.60 -6.25 -7.21
CA THR A 109 -11.17 -6.49 -8.60
C THR A 109 -11.11 -5.19 -9.39
N GLY A 110 -12.12 -4.34 -9.26
CA GLY A 110 -12.15 -3.00 -9.84
C GLY A 110 -10.98 -2.15 -9.35
N LYS A 111 -10.63 -2.21 -8.06
CA LYS A 111 -9.45 -1.53 -7.52
C LYS A 111 -8.15 -2.03 -8.17
N ARG A 112 -7.98 -3.35 -8.34
CA ARG A 112 -6.79 -3.93 -8.99
C ARG A 112 -6.66 -3.49 -10.45
N TYR A 113 -7.75 -3.54 -11.21
CA TYR A 113 -7.76 -3.11 -12.61
C TYR A 113 -7.54 -1.62 -12.76
N ARG A 114 -8.08 -0.80 -11.85
CA ARG A 114 -7.81 0.64 -11.83
C ARG A 114 -6.33 0.93 -11.59
N ILE A 115 -5.68 0.20 -10.68
CA ILE A 115 -4.23 0.35 -10.45
C ILE A 115 -3.47 0.08 -11.74
N LEU A 116 -3.78 -1.03 -12.41
CA LEU A 116 -3.15 -1.41 -13.66
C LEU A 116 -3.39 -0.38 -14.79
N GLY A 117 -4.62 0.12 -14.92
CA GLY A 117 -4.97 1.13 -15.91
C GLY A 117 -4.30 2.48 -15.65
N VAL A 118 -4.15 2.88 -14.38
CA VAL A 118 -3.45 4.12 -14.01
C VAL A 118 -1.97 4.05 -14.37
N LEU A 119 -1.31 2.93 -14.08
CA LEU A 119 0.10 2.74 -14.41
C LEU A 119 0.35 2.82 -15.91
N LEU A 120 -0.47 2.15 -16.73
CA LEU A 120 -0.35 2.19 -18.19
C LEU A 120 -0.67 3.57 -18.77
N TYR A 121 -1.65 4.27 -18.20
CA TYR A 121 -1.96 5.63 -18.61
C TYR A 121 -0.80 6.59 -18.29
N ALA A 122 -0.22 6.47 -17.10
CA ALA A 122 0.96 7.23 -16.71
C ALA A 122 2.15 6.96 -17.64
N ASP A 123 2.41 5.69 -17.99
CA ASP A 123 3.46 5.33 -18.94
C ASP A 123 3.22 5.95 -20.33
N TYR A 124 1.96 5.96 -20.80
CA TYR A 124 1.61 6.63 -22.05
C TYR A 124 1.87 8.14 -21.99
N LEU A 125 1.37 8.82 -20.95
CA LEU A 125 1.56 10.26 -20.76
C LEU A 125 3.04 10.65 -20.68
N LEU A 126 3.85 9.81 -20.02
CA LEU A 126 5.28 10.00 -19.93
C LEU A 126 5.97 9.83 -21.29
N SER A 127 5.51 8.89 -22.12
CA SER A 127 6.08 8.69 -23.46
C SER A 127 5.79 9.83 -24.44
N ILE A 128 4.67 10.54 -24.27
CA ILE A 128 4.35 11.75 -25.05
C ILE A 128 4.87 13.04 -24.39
N GLY A 129 5.48 12.97 -23.20
CA GLY A 129 5.99 14.12 -22.46
C GLY A 129 4.90 15.09 -21.97
N ASP A 130 3.72 14.58 -21.60
CA ASP A 130 2.62 15.44 -21.13
C ASP A 130 2.84 15.88 -19.68
N GLU A 131 2.93 17.18 -19.47
CA GLU A 131 3.14 17.85 -18.17
C GLU A 131 1.92 18.64 -17.69
N THR A 132 0.75 18.46 -18.32
CA THR A 132 -0.49 19.14 -17.90
C THR A 132 -0.92 18.74 -16.49
N ILE A 133 -1.70 19.60 -15.82
CA ILE A 133 -2.25 19.34 -14.47
C ILE A 133 -3.02 18.00 -14.41
N ARG A 134 -3.69 17.61 -15.49
CA ARG A 134 -4.37 16.31 -15.56
C ARG A 134 -3.38 15.15 -15.58
N ALA A 135 -2.30 15.24 -16.35
CA ALA A 135 -1.25 14.24 -16.39
C ALA A 135 -0.55 14.10 -15.03
N LEU A 136 -0.28 15.22 -14.35
CA LEU A 136 0.28 15.23 -12.99
C LEU A 136 -0.57 14.43 -12.01
N ASN A 137 -1.89 14.65 -12.01
CA ASN A 137 -2.79 13.89 -11.15
C ASN A 137 -2.73 12.38 -11.42
N ILE A 138 -2.44 11.97 -12.66
CA ILE A 138 -2.24 10.56 -13.01
C ILE A 138 -0.86 10.06 -12.54
N TYR A 139 0.21 10.85 -12.70
CA TYR A 139 1.54 10.52 -12.17
C TYR A 139 1.54 10.37 -10.65
N VAL A 140 0.90 11.28 -9.92
CA VAL A 140 0.75 11.16 -8.45
C VAL A 140 0.03 9.87 -8.10
N LYS A 141 -1.08 9.54 -8.79
CA LYS A 141 -1.82 8.29 -8.55
C LYS A 141 -0.96 7.06 -8.87
N ALA A 142 -0.19 7.08 -9.95
CA ALA A 142 0.69 5.99 -10.34
C ALA A 142 1.82 5.80 -9.32
N PHE A 143 2.45 6.89 -8.89
CA PHE A 143 3.50 6.88 -7.87
C PHE A 143 2.97 6.35 -6.52
N LEU A 144 1.83 6.83 -6.04
CA LEU A 144 1.24 6.33 -4.78
C LEU A 144 0.88 4.84 -4.84
N GLN A 145 0.62 4.29 -6.03
CA GLN A 145 0.36 2.87 -6.24
C GLN A 145 1.63 2.03 -6.33
N SER A 146 2.72 2.61 -6.84
CA SER A 146 4.04 1.98 -6.96
C SER A 146 5.17 2.95 -6.57
N PRO A 147 5.38 3.23 -5.27
CA PRO A 147 6.32 4.28 -4.82
C PRO A 147 7.79 3.98 -5.12
N LYS A 148 8.11 2.71 -5.36
CA LYS A 148 9.46 2.27 -5.77
C LYS A 148 9.75 2.53 -7.23
N ASP A 149 8.73 2.77 -8.06
CA ASP A 149 8.92 3.08 -9.47
C ASP A 149 9.42 4.52 -9.63
N SER A 150 10.69 4.66 -10.03
CA SER A 150 11.37 5.94 -10.13
C SER A 150 10.95 6.76 -11.35
N ARG A 151 10.27 6.14 -12.34
CA ARG A 151 9.95 6.77 -13.63
C ARG A 151 9.11 8.04 -13.49
N PHE A 152 8.20 8.07 -12.53
CA PHE A 152 7.29 9.22 -12.31
C PHE A 152 7.91 10.32 -11.45
N ARG A 153 9.08 10.09 -10.84
CA ARG A 153 9.66 11.04 -9.87
C ARG A 153 10.16 12.31 -10.52
N LYS A 154 10.90 12.18 -11.62
CA LYS A 154 11.50 13.33 -12.31
C LYS A 154 10.44 14.33 -12.81
N PRO A 155 9.35 13.91 -13.49
CA PRO A 155 8.26 14.82 -13.85
C PRO A 155 7.60 15.49 -12.63
N LEU A 156 7.37 14.74 -11.55
CA LEU A 156 6.78 15.27 -10.33
C LEU A 156 7.70 16.31 -9.65
N LEU A 157 9.00 16.04 -9.53
CA LEU A 157 9.97 16.96 -8.94
C LEU A 157 10.14 18.24 -9.76
N ALA A 158 10.23 18.14 -11.08
CA ALA A 158 10.40 19.29 -11.97
C ALA A 158 9.28 20.32 -11.78
N ILE A 159 8.06 19.83 -11.53
CA ILE A 159 6.87 20.68 -11.43
C ILE A 159 6.63 21.17 -9.99
N LEU A 160 6.93 20.34 -8.98
CA LEU A 160 6.90 20.78 -7.58
C LEU A 160 7.98 21.84 -7.30
N ASN A 161 9.07 21.85 -8.07
CA ASN A 161 10.13 22.85 -7.99
C ASN A 161 9.85 24.17 -8.74
N GLN A 162 8.62 24.44 -9.22
CA GLN A 162 8.27 25.68 -9.94
C GLN A 162 8.24 26.96 -9.07
N GLY A 163 8.83 26.94 -7.87
CA GLY A 163 9.02 28.12 -7.02
C GLY A 163 7.76 28.60 -6.29
N ARG A 164 6.66 27.83 -6.32
CA ARG A 164 5.47 28.09 -5.50
C ARG A 164 5.64 27.52 -4.08
N GLU A 165 4.92 28.10 -3.12
CA GLU A 165 4.74 27.46 -1.82
C GLU A 165 3.98 26.14 -1.99
N LEU A 166 4.55 25.06 -1.44
CA LEU A 166 3.99 23.72 -1.53
C LEU A 166 2.91 23.54 -0.47
N THR A 167 1.84 22.83 -0.82
CA THR A 167 0.85 22.42 0.20
C THR A 167 1.41 21.31 1.09
N THR A 168 0.79 21.09 2.26
CA THR A 168 1.19 20.01 3.16
C THR A 168 1.16 18.63 2.46
N GLU A 169 0.18 18.38 1.60
CA GLU A 169 0.06 17.14 0.85
C GLU A 169 1.18 16.97 -0.19
N GLU A 170 1.61 18.07 -0.80
CA GLU A 170 2.74 18.08 -1.74
C GLU A 170 4.06 17.85 -1.01
N MET A 171 4.23 18.44 0.18
CA MET A 171 5.38 18.16 1.05
C MET A 171 5.42 16.69 1.47
N ASP A 172 4.29 16.11 1.86
CA ASP A 172 4.18 14.69 2.22
C ASP A 172 4.53 13.78 1.02
N LEU A 173 4.07 14.13 -0.18
CA LEU A 173 4.41 13.41 -1.41
C LEU A 173 5.92 13.42 -1.65
N LEU A 174 6.57 14.58 -1.54
CA LEU A 174 8.02 14.70 -1.70
C LEU A 174 8.79 13.90 -0.65
N LEU A 175 8.34 13.92 0.60
CA LEU A 175 8.94 13.13 1.67
C LEU A 175 8.86 11.63 1.35
N ILE A 176 7.72 11.15 0.83
CA ILE A 176 7.58 9.76 0.39
C ILE A 176 8.54 9.46 -0.78
N MET A 177 8.69 10.38 -1.73
CA MET A 177 9.60 10.20 -2.88
C MET A 177 11.05 10.00 -2.45
N VAL A 178 11.54 10.82 -1.51
CA VAL A 178 12.92 10.72 -1.01
C VAL A 178 13.14 9.47 -0.15
N GLN A 179 12.16 9.10 0.69
CA GLN A 179 12.27 7.89 1.52
C GLN A 179 12.26 6.59 0.72
N GLN A 180 11.66 6.58 -0.47
CA GLN A 180 11.63 5.42 -1.34
C GLN A 180 12.81 5.37 -2.30
N GLU A 181 13.75 6.30 -2.19
CA GLU A 181 14.94 6.34 -3.02
C GLU A 181 16.04 5.47 -2.42
N GLU A 182 16.63 4.60 -3.26
CA GLU A 182 17.77 3.78 -2.86
C GLU A 182 19.06 4.60 -2.77
N ILE A 183 19.14 5.69 -3.54
CA ILE A 183 20.28 6.62 -3.58
C ILE A 183 19.75 8.02 -3.23
N HIS A 184 19.97 8.46 -2.01
CA HIS A 184 19.51 9.79 -1.59
C HIS A 184 20.31 10.89 -2.31
N ASP A 185 19.62 11.73 -3.07
CA ASP A 185 20.19 12.96 -3.61
C ASP A 185 20.41 13.99 -2.47
N PRO A 186 21.66 14.38 -2.17
CA PRO A 186 21.95 15.35 -1.11
C PRO A 186 21.27 16.71 -1.34
N THR A 187 21.12 17.14 -2.59
CA THR A 187 20.53 18.44 -2.94
C THR A 187 19.03 18.47 -2.64
N LEU A 188 18.31 17.41 -3.02
CA LEU A 188 16.89 17.26 -2.74
C LEU A 188 16.64 17.10 -1.23
N THR A 189 17.53 16.37 -0.54
CA THR A 189 17.49 16.19 0.91
C THR A 189 17.62 17.52 1.63
N GLN A 190 18.59 18.35 1.24
CA GLN A 190 18.77 19.69 1.79
C GLN A 190 17.56 20.60 1.51
N TYR A 191 17.04 20.59 0.28
CA TYR A 191 15.87 21.39 -0.07
C TYR A 191 14.64 21.03 0.78
N LEU A 192 14.33 19.74 0.92
CA LEU A 192 13.20 19.28 1.72
C LEU A 192 13.40 19.54 3.21
N ALA A 193 14.61 19.32 3.74
CA ALA A 193 14.90 19.63 5.12
C ALA A 193 14.61 21.11 5.42
N GLY A 194 14.98 22.02 4.50
CA GLY A 194 14.66 23.43 4.61
C GLY A 194 13.15 23.73 4.61
N LEU A 195 12.38 23.05 3.76
CA LEU A 195 10.92 23.21 3.73
C LEU A 195 10.24 22.76 5.04
N PHE A 196 10.58 21.55 5.52
CA PHE A 196 10.00 21.04 6.77
C PHE A 196 10.45 21.85 8.00
N LEU A 197 11.67 22.35 8.00
CA LEU A 197 12.19 23.22 9.07
C LEU A 197 11.46 24.57 9.09
N LYS A 198 11.28 25.21 7.92
CA LYS A 198 10.49 26.46 7.81
C LYS A 198 9.03 26.26 8.24
N ALA A 199 8.45 25.12 7.92
CA ALA A 199 7.09 24.77 8.33
C ALA A 199 6.97 24.38 9.82
N GLY A 200 8.09 24.18 10.53
CA GLY A 200 8.09 23.74 11.93
C GLY A 200 7.46 22.36 12.13
N GLN A 201 7.49 21.50 11.11
CA GLN A 201 6.83 20.20 11.14
C GLN A 201 7.75 19.11 11.68
N TRP A 202 7.21 18.27 12.56
CA TRP A 202 7.92 17.12 13.13
C TRP A 202 7.10 15.84 12.99
N SER A 203 7.73 14.79 12.46
CA SER A 203 7.17 13.43 12.41
C SER A 203 8.31 12.41 12.33
N GLY A 204 8.02 11.13 12.61
CA GLY A 204 9.05 10.08 12.50
C GLY A 204 9.65 9.93 11.09
N LYS A 205 8.94 10.38 10.05
CA LYS A 205 9.46 10.42 8.68
C LYS A 205 10.38 11.61 8.43
N VAL A 206 10.03 12.78 8.99
CA VAL A 206 10.86 14.00 8.92
C VAL A 206 12.13 13.84 9.75
N GLU A 207 12.07 13.12 10.87
CA GLU A 207 13.23 12.72 11.66
C GLU A 207 14.30 12.01 10.81
N LEU A 208 13.88 11.02 10.00
CA LEU A 208 14.79 10.32 9.08
C LEU A 208 15.39 11.25 8.02
N LEU A 209 14.59 12.18 7.49
CA LEU A 209 15.06 13.19 6.53
C LEU A 209 16.12 14.10 7.16
N PHE A 210 15.89 14.58 8.37
CA PHE A 210 16.84 15.43 9.08
C PHE A 210 18.13 14.70 9.44
N LEU A 211 18.05 13.43 9.87
CA LEU A 211 19.24 12.60 10.07
C LEU A 211 20.04 12.44 8.78
N SER A 212 19.37 12.15 7.66
CA SER A 212 20.04 12.08 6.35
C SER A 212 20.68 13.41 5.96
N ALA A 213 20.02 14.54 6.23
CA ALA A 213 20.59 15.86 5.99
C ALA A 213 21.85 16.14 6.86
N LEU A 214 21.86 15.68 8.11
CA LEU A 214 23.02 15.80 9.01
C LEU A 214 24.18 14.89 8.57
N GLU A 215 23.87 13.66 8.13
CA GLU A 215 24.86 12.72 7.59
C GLU A 215 25.53 13.28 6.32
N ASN A 216 24.76 13.96 5.47
CA ASN A 216 25.23 14.64 4.26
C ASN A 216 25.93 15.99 4.51
N GLN A 217 26.14 16.39 5.77
CA GLN A 217 26.76 17.67 6.14
C GLN A 217 26.06 18.90 5.53
N SER A 218 24.73 18.87 5.50
CA SER A 218 23.91 19.97 4.98
C SER A 218 24.21 21.30 5.69
N GLU A 219 24.13 22.42 4.96
CA GLU A 219 24.26 23.76 5.52
C GLU A 219 23.23 24.05 6.62
N LEU A 220 22.08 23.36 6.58
CA LEU A 220 21.00 23.47 7.56
C LEU A 220 21.25 22.68 8.85
N SER A 221 22.40 21.99 8.98
CA SER A 221 22.68 21.10 10.12
C SER A 221 22.49 21.78 11.47
N ARG A 222 22.95 23.04 11.60
CA ARG A 222 22.82 23.81 12.84
C ARG A 222 21.36 24.11 13.18
N ASP A 223 20.59 24.55 12.19
CA ASP A 223 19.18 24.89 12.38
C ASP A 223 18.35 23.65 12.70
N ILE A 224 18.66 22.52 12.05
CA ILE A 224 18.04 21.22 12.32
C ILE A 224 18.30 20.81 13.77
N ILE A 225 19.54 20.92 14.25
CA ILE A 225 19.89 20.59 15.64
C ILE A 225 19.12 21.49 16.61
N GLN A 226 19.11 22.80 16.37
CA GLN A 226 18.41 23.76 17.22
C GLN A 226 16.90 23.50 17.28
N PHE A 227 16.29 23.08 16.17
CA PHE A 227 14.87 22.75 16.10
C PHE A 227 14.53 21.41 16.77
N ALA A 228 15.27 20.35 16.45
CA ALA A 228 14.89 18.98 16.81
C ALA A 228 15.44 18.52 18.16
N LEU A 229 16.62 18.98 18.59
CA LEU A 229 17.24 18.54 19.85
C LEU A 229 16.34 18.73 21.08
N PRO A 230 15.63 19.87 21.26
CA PRO A 230 14.71 20.04 22.38
C PRO A 230 13.59 19.00 22.41
N ILE A 231 13.11 18.56 21.24
CA ILE A 231 12.05 17.56 21.11
C ILE A 231 12.55 16.19 21.61
N TYR A 232 13.77 15.80 21.23
CA TYR A 232 14.39 14.56 21.70
C TYR A 232 14.59 14.54 23.22
N LEU A 233 15.11 15.64 23.77
CA LEU A 233 15.40 15.77 25.20
C LEU A 233 14.12 15.83 26.04
N LEU A 234 13.09 16.55 25.58
CA LEU A 234 11.78 16.62 26.25
C LEU A 234 11.18 15.22 26.47
N HIS A 235 11.31 14.35 25.47
CA HIS A 235 10.81 12.98 25.52
C HIS A 235 11.82 11.97 26.08
N LYS A 236 13.03 12.40 26.44
CA LYS A 236 14.12 11.54 26.96
C LYS A 236 14.34 10.30 26.10
N ARG A 237 14.27 10.47 24.77
CA ARG A 237 14.37 9.35 23.81
C ARG A 237 15.77 8.74 23.84
N THR A 238 15.82 7.41 23.82
CA THR A 238 17.07 6.60 23.82
C THR A 238 17.03 5.49 22.77
N ASP A 239 16.12 5.59 21.80
CA ASP A 239 16.09 4.68 20.64
C ASP A 239 17.20 4.98 19.63
N GLU A 240 17.43 4.07 18.69
CA GLU A 240 18.57 4.13 17.75
C GLU A 240 18.67 5.47 17.00
N LEU A 241 17.54 5.99 16.51
CA LEU A 241 17.50 7.25 15.76
C LEU A 241 17.90 8.44 16.64
N ALA A 242 17.38 8.50 17.87
CA ALA A 242 17.69 9.55 18.84
C ALA A 242 19.18 9.54 19.22
N LEU A 243 19.77 8.38 19.44
CA LEU A 243 21.18 8.26 19.80
C LEU A 243 22.09 8.66 18.64
N ARG A 244 21.76 8.27 17.41
CA ARG A 244 22.46 8.77 16.22
C ARG A 244 22.38 10.29 16.14
N PHE A 245 21.18 10.86 16.35
CA PHE A 245 20.98 12.31 16.36
C PHE A 245 21.84 13.00 17.41
N TYR A 246 21.88 12.48 18.64
CA TYR A 246 22.72 12.98 19.72
C TYR A 246 24.21 12.96 19.39
N LEU A 247 24.72 11.87 18.80
CA LEU A 247 26.12 11.80 18.36
C LEU A 247 26.44 12.85 17.29
N PHE A 248 25.50 13.10 16.36
CA PHE A 248 25.66 14.19 15.40
C PHE A 248 25.61 15.56 16.06
N ALA A 249 24.71 15.78 17.01
CA ALA A 249 24.57 17.04 17.73
C ALA A 249 25.85 17.39 18.51
N LEU A 250 26.56 16.41 19.08
CA LEU A 250 27.83 16.62 19.77
C LEU A 250 28.98 17.11 18.87
N LYS A 251 28.85 17.02 17.54
CA LYS A 251 29.82 17.63 16.61
C LYS A 251 29.68 19.15 16.54
N PHE A 252 28.63 19.71 17.13
CA PHE A 252 28.32 21.13 17.16
C PHE A 252 28.33 21.65 18.59
N THR A 253 28.53 22.95 18.75
CA THR A 253 28.40 23.61 20.05
C THR A 253 26.93 23.71 20.43
N ILE A 254 26.50 22.88 21.39
CA ILE A 254 25.13 22.82 21.92
C ILE A 254 25.12 23.20 23.40
N LYS A 255 24.02 23.78 23.89
CA LYS A 255 23.91 24.17 25.31
C LYS A 255 23.68 22.96 26.22
N GLU A 256 22.99 21.96 25.70
CA GLU A 256 22.56 20.76 26.41
C GLU A 256 23.58 19.61 26.34
N GLU A 257 24.86 19.91 26.09
CA GLU A 257 25.91 18.92 25.85
C GLU A 257 26.01 17.85 26.96
N GLU A 258 25.95 18.27 28.23
CA GLU A 258 26.01 17.35 29.37
C GLU A 258 24.81 16.39 29.41
N GLN A 259 23.61 16.88 29.11
CA GLN A 259 22.40 16.04 29.07
C GLN A 259 22.48 15.02 27.93
N VAL A 260 22.96 15.44 26.76
CA VAL A 260 23.16 14.58 25.60
C VAL A 260 24.19 13.47 25.92
N LYS A 261 25.34 13.83 26.51
CA LYS A 261 26.36 12.86 26.94
C LYS A 261 25.80 11.87 27.96
N TYR A 262 25.03 12.35 28.94
CA TYR A 262 24.38 11.49 29.93
C TYR A 262 23.44 10.46 29.27
N HIS A 263 22.62 10.86 28.29
CA HIS A 263 21.73 9.93 27.58
C HIS A 263 22.48 8.88 26.76
N LEU A 264 23.56 9.26 26.08
CA LEU A 264 24.42 8.33 25.33
C LEU A 264 25.11 7.32 26.25
N ALA A 265 25.73 7.82 27.32
CA ALA A 265 26.41 7.02 28.33
C ALA A 265 25.47 6.02 29.02
N ARG A 266 24.28 6.48 29.40
CA ARG A 266 23.25 5.62 29.99
C ARG A 266 22.82 4.51 29.03
N SER A 267 22.62 4.82 27.74
CA SER A 267 22.21 3.83 26.75
C SER A 267 23.31 2.78 26.46
N TYR A 268 24.59 3.17 26.53
CA TYR A 268 25.70 2.22 26.51
C TYR A 268 25.62 1.24 27.68
N PHE A 269 25.49 1.74 28.92
CA PHE A 269 25.45 0.86 30.09
C PHE A 269 24.20 -0.04 30.13
N GLU A 270 23.04 0.46 29.70
CA GLU A 270 21.82 -0.35 29.63
C GLU A 270 21.94 -1.52 28.63
N GLY A 271 22.89 -1.48 27.69
CA GLY A 271 23.26 -2.61 26.84
C GLY A 271 22.27 -2.93 25.71
N ASN A 272 21.19 -2.16 25.59
CA ASN A 272 20.07 -2.42 24.66
C ASN A 272 20.49 -2.42 23.18
N LEU A 273 21.57 -1.71 22.82
CA LEU A 273 22.06 -1.57 21.45
C LEU A 273 23.04 -2.67 21.03
N SER A 274 23.63 -3.41 21.98
CA SER A 274 24.71 -4.37 21.70
C SER A 274 24.33 -5.45 20.68
N GLY A 275 23.06 -5.87 20.66
CA GLY A 275 22.52 -6.84 19.70
C GLY A 275 21.82 -6.25 18.48
N VAL A 276 21.55 -4.94 18.46
CA VAL A 276 20.75 -4.27 17.40
C VAL A 276 21.62 -3.39 16.52
N ALA A 277 22.48 -2.56 17.11
CA ALA A 277 23.38 -1.64 16.42
C ALA A 277 24.75 -1.61 17.13
N PRO A 278 25.62 -2.63 16.92
CA PRO A 278 26.89 -2.76 17.64
C PRO A 278 27.85 -1.58 17.45
N SER A 279 27.90 -1.00 16.26
CA SER A 279 28.73 0.17 15.96
C SER A 279 28.27 1.40 16.74
N LEU A 280 26.96 1.64 16.79
CA LEU A 280 26.38 2.73 17.56
C LEU A 280 26.64 2.56 19.05
N HIS A 281 26.51 1.32 19.55
CA HIS A 281 26.83 0.99 20.93
C HIS A 281 28.30 1.32 21.28
N GLN A 282 29.23 0.98 20.39
CA GLN A 282 30.65 1.33 20.57
C GLN A 282 30.86 2.84 20.64
N SER A 283 30.26 3.62 19.75
CA SER A 283 30.35 5.10 19.78
C SER A 283 29.78 5.70 21.08
N CYS A 284 28.68 5.14 21.61
CA CYS A 284 28.18 5.55 22.92
C CYS A 284 29.18 5.21 24.05
N GLY A 285 29.87 4.08 23.95
CA GLY A 285 30.92 3.68 24.89
C GLY A 285 32.13 4.61 24.88
N GLU A 286 32.56 5.08 23.70
CA GLU A 286 33.63 6.07 23.58
C GLU A 286 33.29 7.38 24.31
N ILE A 287 32.04 7.84 24.20
CA ILE A 287 31.55 9.01 24.94
C ILE A 287 31.56 8.73 26.45
N PHE A 288 31.11 7.54 26.87
CA PHE A 288 31.10 7.16 28.28
C PHE A 288 32.52 7.15 28.88
N GLU A 289 33.49 6.52 28.20
CA GLU A 289 34.88 6.45 28.68
C GLU A 289 35.57 7.82 28.76
N ALA A 290 35.15 8.76 27.91
CA ALA A 290 35.64 10.14 27.95
C ALA A 290 35.04 10.98 29.11
N MET A 291 34.05 10.48 29.85
CA MET A 291 33.44 11.19 30.98
C MET A 291 34.25 11.07 32.27
N ASN A 292 34.05 12.04 33.16
CA ASN A 292 34.68 12.05 34.49
C ASN A 292 34.30 10.79 35.29
N PRO A 293 35.21 10.26 36.13
CA PRO A 293 34.97 9.04 36.91
C PRO A 293 33.72 9.13 37.79
N ASP A 294 33.51 10.26 38.45
CA ASP A 294 32.34 10.48 39.32
C ASP A 294 31.01 10.41 38.54
N GLN A 295 30.99 10.96 37.32
CA GLN A 295 29.81 10.91 36.43
C GLN A 295 29.55 9.48 35.95
N ARG A 296 30.61 8.72 35.64
CA ARG A 296 30.49 7.32 35.23
C ARG A 296 29.92 6.45 36.34
N GLU A 297 30.38 6.65 37.58
CA GLU A 297 29.91 5.90 38.74
C GLU A 297 28.42 6.18 39.04
N GLU A 298 28.00 7.43 38.96
CA GLU A 298 26.58 7.78 39.16
C GLU A 298 25.68 7.18 38.07
N ILE A 299 26.09 7.26 36.80
CA ILE A 299 25.33 6.65 35.69
C ILE A 299 25.22 5.14 35.86
N LYS A 300 26.31 4.49 36.26
CA LYS A 300 26.32 3.05 36.55
C LYS A 300 25.33 2.69 37.64
N ARG A 301 25.38 3.38 38.78
CA ARG A 301 24.47 3.14 39.91
C ARG A 301 23.00 3.30 39.50
N GLN A 302 22.65 4.42 38.85
CA GLN A 302 21.28 4.70 38.42
C GLN A 302 20.77 3.67 37.40
N SER A 303 21.65 3.19 36.51
CA SER A 303 21.26 2.24 35.47
C SER A 303 21.07 0.82 36.02
N GLU A 304 21.90 0.40 36.98
CA GLU A 304 21.73 -0.87 37.71
C GLU A 304 20.40 -0.90 38.49
N GLU A 305 20.07 0.18 39.20
CA GLU A 305 18.79 0.33 39.92
C GLU A 305 17.58 0.22 38.96
N ASN A 306 17.67 0.87 37.79
CA ASN A 306 16.63 0.82 36.76
C ASN A 306 16.49 -0.58 36.13
N GLN A 307 17.60 -1.30 35.89
CA GLN A 307 17.55 -2.67 35.38
C GLN A 307 16.88 -3.63 36.38
N ILE A 308 17.20 -3.50 37.67
CA ILE A 308 16.57 -4.31 38.72
C ILE A 308 15.07 -4.02 38.78
N THR A 309 14.70 -2.74 38.78
CA THR A 309 13.30 -2.30 38.84
C THR A 309 12.50 -2.76 37.61
N SER A 310 13.09 -2.71 36.42
CA SER A 310 12.42 -3.13 35.18
C SER A 310 12.21 -4.64 35.10
N LYS A 311 13.19 -5.46 35.54
CA LYS A 311 13.05 -6.93 35.65
C LYS A 311 11.95 -7.32 36.65
N MET A 312 11.74 -6.53 37.70
CA MET A 312 10.68 -6.76 38.68
C MET A 312 9.28 -6.40 38.17
N LYS A 313 9.15 -5.47 37.22
CA LYS A 313 7.87 -5.13 36.59
C LYS A 313 7.43 -6.25 35.63
N ARG A 314 6.52 -7.12 36.08
CA ARG A 314 5.82 -8.08 35.20
C ARG A 314 4.87 -7.32 34.26
N VAL A 315 5.38 -6.89 33.11
CA VAL A 315 4.55 -6.29 32.06
C VAL A 315 3.90 -7.39 31.23
N LYS A 316 2.57 -7.39 31.14
CA LYS A 316 1.84 -8.27 30.23
C LYS A 316 1.96 -7.73 28.81
N LEU A 317 2.96 -8.22 28.08
CA LEU A 317 3.35 -7.68 26.76
C LEU A 317 2.29 -7.91 25.67
N PHE A 318 1.58 -9.04 25.70
CA PHE A 318 0.64 -9.42 24.63
C PHE A 318 -0.82 -9.43 25.11
N ARG A 319 -1.68 -8.78 24.33
CA ARG A 319 -3.13 -8.97 24.32
C ARG A 319 -3.50 -10.12 23.39
N ARG A 320 -4.77 -10.55 23.43
CA ARG A 320 -5.27 -11.64 22.59
C ARG A 320 -5.19 -11.30 21.09
N GLU A 321 -5.42 -10.03 20.74
CA GLU A 321 -5.36 -9.51 19.37
C GLU A 321 -3.92 -9.54 18.84
N ASP A 322 -2.94 -9.05 19.61
CA ASP A 322 -1.51 -9.09 19.25
C ASP A 322 -1.02 -10.51 18.95
N LEU A 323 -1.53 -11.52 19.67
CA LEU A 323 -1.21 -12.93 19.41
C LEU A 323 -1.79 -13.44 18.09
N GLN A 324 -2.90 -12.88 17.61
CA GLN A 324 -3.44 -13.20 16.29
C GLN A 324 -2.59 -12.56 15.19
N ASP A 325 -2.15 -11.33 15.39
CA ASP A 325 -1.25 -10.66 14.45
C ASP A 325 0.12 -11.34 14.39
N LEU A 326 0.66 -11.77 15.53
CA LEU A 326 1.88 -12.58 15.58
C LEU A 326 1.71 -13.91 14.82
N LYS A 327 0.54 -14.55 14.92
CA LYS A 327 0.25 -15.76 14.12
C LYS A 327 0.20 -15.45 12.62
N ARG A 328 -0.37 -14.31 12.22
CA ARG A 328 -0.40 -13.87 10.83
C ARG A 328 1.02 -13.62 10.31
N LEU A 329 1.85 -12.89 11.05
CA LEU A 329 3.26 -12.63 10.73
C LEU A 329 4.07 -13.92 10.60
N LYS A 330 3.89 -14.88 11.53
CA LYS A 330 4.54 -16.21 11.43
C LYS A 330 4.16 -16.95 10.14
N VAL A 331 2.93 -16.78 9.68
CA VAL A 331 2.47 -17.38 8.42
C VAL A 331 3.07 -16.66 7.21
N GLU A 332 3.13 -15.32 7.22
CA GLU A 332 3.73 -14.51 6.15
C GLU A 332 5.23 -14.77 6.00
N MET A 333 5.95 -14.88 7.12
CA MET A 333 7.38 -15.21 7.15
C MET A 333 7.67 -16.70 6.86
N GLY A 334 6.65 -17.52 6.62
CA GLY A 334 6.83 -18.95 6.35
C GLY A 334 7.26 -19.80 7.55
N LEU A 335 7.28 -19.23 8.76
CA LEU A 335 7.57 -19.94 10.01
C LEU A 335 6.45 -20.91 10.39
N VAL A 336 5.23 -20.70 9.88
CA VAL A 336 4.07 -21.57 10.09
C VAL A 336 3.27 -21.71 8.78
N ALA A 337 2.86 -22.93 8.43
CA ALA A 337 2.03 -23.15 7.26
C ALA A 337 0.64 -22.50 7.42
N SER A 338 0.27 -21.66 6.44
CA SER A 338 -1.07 -21.06 6.36
C SER A 338 -2.15 -22.14 6.25
N ARG A 339 -3.06 -22.26 7.23
CA ARG A 339 -4.27 -23.09 7.12
C ARG A 339 -5.13 -22.72 5.90
N LEU A 340 -5.05 -21.46 5.45
CA LEU A 340 -5.72 -20.96 4.25
C LEU A 340 -5.06 -21.41 2.94
N LYS A 341 -3.77 -21.75 2.91
CA LYS A 341 -3.14 -22.36 1.71
C LYS A 341 -3.73 -23.75 1.42
N ILE A 342 -4.09 -24.49 2.47
CA ILE A 342 -4.66 -25.85 2.38
C ILE A 342 -6.14 -25.79 1.97
N LEU A 343 -6.92 -24.88 2.53
CA LEU A 343 -8.33 -24.67 2.14
C LEU A 343 -8.48 -23.96 0.78
N GLY A 344 -7.61 -22.99 0.49
CA GLY A 344 -7.63 -22.22 -0.76
C GLY A 344 -7.05 -22.98 -1.96
N SER A 345 -6.24 -24.02 -1.76
CA SER A 345 -5.85 -24.95 -2.83
C SER A 345 -7.03 -25.83 -3.23
N TRP A 346 -7.82 -26.31 -2.25
CA TRP A 346 -9.05 -27.07 -2.46
C TRP A 346 -10.15 -26.23 -3.16
N GLY A 347 -10.42 -25.02 -2.66
CA GLY A 347 -11.41 -24.11 -3.26
C GLY A 347 -11.05 -23.68 -4.69
N ARG A 348 -9.77 -23.38 -4.96
CA ARG A 348 -9.27 -23.05 -6.32
C ARG A 348 -9.25 -24.25 -7.26
N TRP A 349 -9.14 -25.46 -6.74
CA TRP A 349 -9.24 -26.68 -7.53
C TRP A 349 -10.69 -26.94 -7.95
N LEU A 350 -11.64 -26.80 -7.02
CA LEU A 350 -13.08 -26.90 -7.27
C LEU A 350 -13.58 -25.83 -8.26
N THR A 351 -13.26 -24.55 -8.02
CA THR A 351 -13.66 -23.47 -8.95
C THR A 351 -13.04 -23.61 -10.33
N ARG A 352 -11.77 -24.04 -10.46
CA ARG A 352 -11.16 -24.30 -11.78
C ARG A 352 -11.74 -25.52 -12.49
N LYS A 353 -12.27 -26.51 -11.76
CA LYS A 353 -13.03 -27.61 -12.37
C LYS A 353 -14.38 -27.10 -12.87
N ILE A 354 -15.12 -26.37 -12.05
CA ILE A 354 -16.43 -25.80 -12.41
C ILE A 354 -16.32 -24.84 -13.60
N LEU A 355 -15.34 -23.93 -13.60
CA LEU A 355 -15.11 -23.01 -14.72
C LEU A 355 -14.71 -23.72 -16.01
N ARG A 356 -13.94 -24.82 -15.95
CA ARG A 356 -13.60 -25.61 -17.14
C ARG A 356 -14.81 -26.34 -17.71
N VAL A 357 -15.64 -26.92 -16.84
CA VAL A 357 -16.89 -27.57 -17.24
C VAL A 357 -17.84 -26.54 -17.84
N CYS A 358 -17.99 -25.37 -17.20
CA CYS A 358 -18.87 -24.31 -17.68
C CYS A 358 -18.37 -23.74 -19.02
N LYS A 359 -17.06 -23.52 -19.19
CA LYS A 359 -16.46 -23.07 -20.45
C LYS A 359 -16.63 -24.10 -21.58
N TRP A 360 -16.54 -25.39 -21.26
CA TRP A 360 -16.77 -26.48 -22.22
C TRP A 360 -18.23 -26.54 -22.67
N ILE A 361 -19.19 -26.42 -21.73
CA ILE A 361 -20.62 -26.35 -22.04
C ILE A 361 -20.93 -25.12 -22.91
N LEU A 362 -20.36 -23.96 -22.58
CA LEU A 362 -20.57 -22.72 -23.33
C LEU A 362 -20.03 -22.81 -24.76
N LEU A 363 -18.88 -23.48 -24.96
CA LEU A 363 -18.32 -23.74 -26.29
C LEU A 363 -19.18 -24.71 -27.11
N GLN A 364 -19.71 -25.78 -26.48
CA GLN A 364 -20.62 -26.70 -27.17
C GLN A 364 -21.95 -26.03 -27.58
N VAL A 365 -22.49 -25.15 -26.74
CA VAL A 365 -23.70 -24.38 -27.08
C VAL A 365 -23.41 -23.39 -28.23
N LEU A 366 -22.23 -22.78 -28.27
CA LEU A 366 -21.84 -21.89 -29.37
C LEU A 366 -21.62 -22.65 -30.69
N GLU A 367 -21.01 -23.83 -30.66
CA GLU A 367 -20.84 -24.69 -31.84
C GLU A 367 -22.19 -25.21 -32.38
N GLY A 368 -23.17 -25.43 -31.49
CA GLY A 368 -24.54 -25.78 -31.87
C GLY A 368 -25.36 -24.65 -32.51
N PHE A 369 -24.93 -23.39 -32.36
CA PHE A 369 -25.57 -22.21 -32.97
C PHE A 369 -24.94 -21.80 -34.32
N ILE A 370 -23.81 -22.43 -34.70
CA ILE A 370 -23.06 -22.14 -35.94
C ILE A 370 -23.30 -23.22 -37.02
N ARG A 371 -24.12 -24.24 -36.71
CA ARG A 371 -24.77 -25.12 -37.68
C ARG A 371 -26.23 -24.77 -37.80
#